data_AF-A0A7W5ZSI5-F1
#
_entry.id   AF-A0A7W5ZSI5-F1
#
_cell.length_a   1.000
_cell.length_b   1.000
_cell.length_c   1.000
_cell.angle_alpha   90.00
_cell.angle_beta   90.00
_cell.angle_gamma   90.00
#
_symmetry.space_group_name_H-M   'P 1'
#
loop_
_entity.id
_entity.type
_entity.pdbx_description
1 polymer ?
#
loop_
_entity_poly.entity_id
_entity_poly.type
_entity_poly.pdbx_seq_one_letter_code
_entity_poly.pdbx_strand_id
1 'polypeptide(L)'
;MSREELEKLIYVKHPHKQTGENQIDFLLSRVDDNFDFWLLSMNFGNASYRYMSLARGEETIEDFEEWLEGLPENIRTHFEEEGFEASKSAWPFRRHVMERRDIGMDEYIKRLLRPADWEKWNEYKKSDGDDQ
;
A
#
# COMPACT_ATOMS: atom_id res chain seq x y z
N MET A 1 -21.54 -7.66 -14.17
CA MET A 1 -21.34 -6.40 -13.42
C MET A 1 -21.02 -5.29 -14.40
N SER A 2 -21.59 -4.11 -14.22
CA SER A 2 -21.34 -2.94 -15.07
C SER A 2 -20.14 -2.12 -14.58
N ARG A 3 -19.61 -1.24 -15.43
CA ARG A 3 -18.55 -0.28 -15.06
C ARG A 3 -18.99 0.60 -13.88
N GLU A 4 -20.22 1.09 -13.90
CA GLU A 4 -20.75 1.98 -12.85
C GLU A 4 -20.88 1.26 -11.50
N GLU A 5 -21.24 -0.04 -11.50
CA GLU A 5 -21.25 -0.87 -10.31
C GLU A 5 -19.83 -1.03 -9.74
N LEU A 6 -18.85 -1.35 -10.58
CA LEU A 6 -17.44 -1.48 -10.17
C LEU A 6 -16.85 -0.17 -9.65
N GLU A 7 -17.21 0.95 -10.24
CA GLU A 7 -16.83 2.28 -9.75
C GLU A 7 -17.36 2.52 -8.32
N LYS A 8 -18.54 2.02 -7.97
CA LYS A 8 -19.06 2.15 -6.60
C LYS A 8 -18.40 1.17 -5.64
N LEU A 9 -17.98 0.00 -6.12
CA LEU A 9 -17.33 -1.04 -5.33
C LEU A 9 -15.85 -0.76 -5.05
N ILE A 10 -15.13 -0.09 -5.96
CA ILE A 10 -13.80 0.49 -5.69
C ILE A 10 -14.01 1.85 -5.03
N TYR A 11 -14.37 1.86 -3.76
CA TYR A 11 -14.68 3.08 -3.01
C TYR A 11 -13.42 3.82 -2.51
N VAL A 12 -12.30 3.11 -2.32
CA VAL A 12 -11.00 3.77 -2.13
C VAL A 12 -10.42 4.08 -3.50
N LYS A 13 -10.47 5.35 -3.90
CA LYS A 13 -9.98 5.78 -5.21
C LYS A 13 -8.46 5.88 -5.25
N HIS A 14 -7.89 5.38 -6.33
CA HIS A 14 -6.51 5.66 -6.67
C HIS A 14 -6.34 7.15 -7.01
N PRO A 15 -5.26 7.83 -6.60
CA PRO A 15 -5.02 9.23 -6.93
C PRO A 15 -4.91 9.50 -8.43
N HIS A 16 -4.36 8.54 -9.19
CA HIS A 16 -4.23 8.62 -10.65
C HIS A 16 -5.46 8.00 -11.34
N LYS A 17 -6.20 8.82 -12.09
CA LYS A 17 -7.45 8.43 -12.77
C LYS A 17 -7.25 7.22 -13.69
N GLN A 18 -6.19 7.23 -14.51
CA GLN A 18 -5.91 6.15 -15.46
C GLN A 18 -5.74 4.80 -14.75
N THR A 19 -5.10 4.78 -13.57
CA THR A 19 -4.97 3.55 -12.79
C THR A 19 -6.34 3.05 -12.33
N GLY A 20 -7.22 3.95 -11.88
CA GLY A 20 -8.59 3.58 -11.52
C GLY A 20 -9.38 3.00 -12.70
N GLU A 21 -9.25 3.60 -13.89
CA GLU A 21 -9.86 3.07 -15.12
C GLU A 21 -9.32 1.67 -15.45
N ASN A 22 -8.01 1.48 -15.40
CA ASN A 22 -7.36 0.19 -15.64
C ASN A 22 -7.79 -0.88 -14.61
N GLN A 23 -8.02 -0.52 -13.35
CA GLN A 23 -8.52 -1.44 -12.31
C GLN A 23 -9.93 -1.93 -12.63
N ILE A 24 -10.79 -1.03 -13.13
CA ILE A 24 -12.15 -1.40 -13.53
C ILE A 24 -12.12 -2.30 -14.76
N ASP A 25 -11.29 -1.97 -15.76
CA ASP A 25 -11.11 -2.79 -16.96
C ASP A 25 -10.62 -4.20 -16.60
N PHE A 26 -9.67 -4.27 -15.68
CA PHE A 26 -9.19 -5.54 -15.13
C PHE A 26 -10.33 -6.34 -14.51
N LEU A 27 -11.12 -5.75 -13.61
CA LEU A 27 -12.23 -6.47 -12.96
C LEU A 27 -13.35 -6.87 -13.92
N LEU A 28 -13.65 -6.05 -14.94
CA LEU A 28 -14.61 -6.40 -15.99
C LEU A 28 -14.18 -7.62 -16.82
N SER A 29 -12.86 -7.81 -16.98
CA SER A 29 -12.31 -8.93 -17.74
C SER A 29 -12.29 -10.27 -16.97
N ARG A 30 -12.63 -10.27 -15.68
CA ARG A 30 -12.56 -11.45 -14.80
C ARG A 30 -13.89 -12.19 -14.75
N VAL A 31 -13.81 -13.53 -14.83
CA VAL A 31 -14.95 -14.45 -14.65
C VAL A 31 -14.53 -15.59 -13.70
N ASP A 32 -13.65 -15.30 -12.74
CA ASP A 32 -13.11 -16.29 -11.82
C ASP A 32 -13.68 -16.16 -10.40
N ASP A 33 -13.60 -17.26 -9.66
CA ASP A 33 -14.07 -17.36 -8.28
C ASP A 33 -13.28 -16.47 -7.30
N ASN A 34 -12.20 -15.83 -7.76
CA ASN A 34 -11.37 -14.91 -6.98
C ASN A 34 -11.77 -13.44 -7.16
N PHE A 35 -12.87 -13.15 -7.85
CA PHE A 35 -13.34 -11.78 -8.08
C PHE A 35 -13.37 -10.93 -6.79
N ASP A 36 -13.88 -11.49 -5.71
CA ASP A 36 -13.95 -10.84 -4.40
C ASP A 36 -12.58 -10.43 -3.85
N PHE A 37 -11.59 -11.32 -4.01
CA PHE A 37 -10.21 -11.05 -3.62
C PHE A 37 -9.61 -9.92 -4.47
N TRP A 38 -9.83 -9.95 -5.78
CA TRP A 38 -9.34 -8.89 -6.68
C TRP A 38 -9.96 -7.54 -6.35
N LEU A 39 -11.27 -7.49 -6.12
CA LEU A 39 -11.97 -6.27 -5.75
C LEU A 39 -11.45 -5.70 -4.42
N LEU A 40 -11.29 -6.56 -3.41
CA LEU A 40 -10.74 -6.17 -2.13
C LEU A 40 -9.31 -5.64 -2.28
N SER A 41 -8.49 -6.31 -3.09
CA SER A 41 -7.12 -5.90 -3.41
C SER A 41 -7.06 -4.52 -4.08
N MET A 42 -8.05 -4.13 -4.89
CA MET A 42 -8.11 -2.77 -5.45
C MET A 42 -8.26 -1.71 -4.34
N ASN A 43 -9.19 -1.93 -3.41
CA ASN A 43 -9.41 -0.98 -2.31
C ASN A 43 -8.21 -0.92 -1.35
N PHE A 44 -7.65 -2.07 -0.97
CA PHE A 44 -6.48 -2.13 -0.09
C PHE A 44 -5.22 -1.55 -0.77
N GLY A 45 -4.99 -1.90 -2.03
CA GLY A 45 -3.88 -1.39 -2.83
C GLY A 45 -3.95 0.12 -3.01
N ASN A 46 -5.14 0.67 -3.27
CA ASN A 46 -5.34 2.12 -3.36
C ASN A 46 -5.13 2.81 -2.01
N ALA A 47 -5.59 2.22 -0.91
CA ALA A 47 -5.33 2.75 0.44
C ALA A 47 -3.82 2.76 0.77
N SER A 48 -3.13 1.67 0.45
CA SER A 48 -1.68 1.53 0.62
C SER A 48 -0.90 2.54 -0.22
N TYR A 49 -1.27 2.71 -1.49
CA TYR A 49 -0.65 3.72 -2.36
C TYR A 49 -0.81 5.13 -1.81
N ARG A 50 -2.02 5.45 -1.30
CA ARG A 50 -2.29 6.75 -0.67
C ARG A 50 -1.45 6.96 0.57
N TYR A 51 -1.30 5.96 1.43
CA TYR A 51 -0.40 6.02 2.58
C TYR A 51 1.05 6.28 2.15
N MET A 52 1.57 5.51 1.19
CA MET A 52 2.94 5.71 0.69
C MET A 52 3.15 7.07 0.03
N SER A 53 2.08 7.68 -0.49
CA SER A 53 2.13 9.01 -1.08
C SER A 53 2.20 10.12 -0.03
N LEU A 54 1.81 9.87 1.23
CA LEU A 54 1.92 10.86 2.31
C LEU A 54 3.37 11.21 2.63
N ALA A 55 4.30 10.26 2.45
CA ALA A 55 5.72 10.50 2.71
C ALA A 55 6.37 11.43 1.68
N ARG A 56 5.82 11.55 0.47
CA ARG A 56 6.47 12.27 -0.63
C ARG A 56 6.62 13.75 -0.31
N GLY A 57 7.87 14.20 -0.21
CA GLY A 57 8.21 15.58 0.13
C GLY A 57 8.31 15.85 1.62
N GLU A 58 7.99 14.86 2.46
CA GLU A 58 8.15 14.93 3.91
C GLU A 58 9.47 14.29 4.36
N GLU A 59 10.11 13.49 3.53
CA GLU A 59 11.33 12.74 3.88
C GLU A 59 12.51 13.67 4.18
N THR A 60 13.26 13.41 5.25
CA THR A 60 14.49 14.14 5.60
C THR A 60 15.73 13.24 5.66
N ILE A 61 16.92 13.85 5.68
CA ILE A 61 18.18 13.10 5.85
C ILE A 61 18.20 12.41 7.22
N GLU A 62 17.68 13.05 8.25
CA GLU A 62 17.60 12.49 9.60
C GLU A 62 16.69 11.26 9.65
N ASP A 63 15.56 11.28 8.93
CA ASP A 63 14.70 10.10 8.78
C ASP A 63 15.46 8.95 8.10
N PHE A 64 16.31 9.26 7.12
CA PHE A 64 17.10 8.27 6.39
C PHE A 64 18.21 7.66 7.23
N GLU A 65 18.98 8.48 7.95
CA GLU A 65 20.04 8.03 8.84
C GLU A 65 19.48 7.13 9.96
N GLU A 66 18.39 7.54 10.61
CA GLU A 66 17.75 6.72 11.64
C GLU A 66 17.19 5.41 11.07
N TRP A 67 16.58 5.46 9.87
CA TRP A 67 16.10 4.26 9.21
C TRP A 67 17.24 3.26 8.96
N LEU A 68 18.39 3.73 8.48
CA LEU A 68 19.58 2.91 8.22
C LEU A 68 20.09 2.21 9.50
N GLU A 69 20.11 2.90 10.64
CA GLU A 69 20.54 2.33 11.92
C GLU A 69 19.71 1.10 12.33
N GLY A 70 18.42 1.10 11.99
CA GLY A 70 17.50 -0.01 12.26
C GLY A 70 17.60 -1.20 11.31
N LEU A 71 18.35 -1.09 10.20
CA LEU A 71 18.44 -2.13 9.18
C LEU A 71 19.54 -3.17 9.48
N PRO A 72 19.36 -4.43 9.03
CA PRO A 72 20.45 -5.41 8.96
C PRO A 72 21.59 -4.88 8.08
N GLU A 73 22.84 -5.19 8.46
CA GLU A 73 24.05 -4.64 7.83
C GLU A 73 24.05 -4.72 6.30
N ASN A 74 23.71 -5.88 5.73
CA ASN A 74 23.67 -6.08 4.28
C ASN A 74 22.64 -5.20 3.56
N ILE A 75 21.52 -4.90 4.22
CA ILE A 75 20.48 -4.02 3.68
C ILE A 75 20.88 -2.56 3.88
N ARG A 76 21.48 -2.23 5.03
CA ARG A 76 22.01 -0.90 5.32
C ARG A 76 23.04 -0.48 4.28
N THR A 77 24.07 -1.30 4.05
CA THR A 77 25.13 -1.01 3.07
C THR A 77 24.55 -0.73 1.68
N HIS A 78 23.54 -1.50 1.25
CA HIS A 78 22.88 -1.27 -0.02
C HIS A 78 22.24 0.13 -0.11
N PHE A 79 21.46 0.53 0.90
CA PHE A 79 20.81 1.84 0.89
C PHE A 79 21.77 3.00 1.17
N GLU A 80 22.85 2.79 1.92
CA GLU A 80 23.96 3.75 2.05
C GLU A 80 24.62 4.03 0.70
N GLU A 81 24.88 2.99 -0.10
CA GLU A 81 25.47 3.12 -1.44
C GLU A 81 24.51 3.81 -2.43
N GLU A 82 23.20 3.50 -2.38
CA GLU A 82 22.19 4.17 -3.21
C GLU A 82 21.94 5.63 -2.79
N GLY A 83 22.01 5.90 -1.49
CA GLY A 83 21.83 7.22 -0.89
C GLY A 83 20.37 7.65 -0.71
N PHE A 84 20.23 8.81 -0.06
CA PHE A 84 18.94 9.36 0.38
C PHE A 84 17.93 9.58 -0.77
N GLU A 85 18.35 10.23 -1.86
CA GLU A 85 17.43 10.58 -2.95
C GLU A 85 16.85 9.35 -3.66
N ALA A 86 17.66 8.30 -3.86
CA ALA A 86 17.17 7.03 -4.41
C ALA A 86 16.22 6.33 -3.44
N SER A 87 16.55 6.37 -2.14
CA SER A 87 15.78 5.74 -1.07
C SER A 87 14.37 6.32 -0.90
N LYS A 88 14.10 7.57 -1.32
CA LYS A 88 12.74 8.16 -1.33
C LYS A 88 11.73 7.37 -2.15
N SER A 89 12.16 6.45 -3.01
CA SER A 89 11.28 5.54 -3.76
C SER A 89 10.95 4.24 -3.00
N ALA A 90 11.75 3.87 -2.00
CA ALA A 90 11.64 2.63 -1.26
C ALA A 90 10.43 2.65 -0.32
N TRP A 91 9.61 1.60 -0.39
CA TRP A 91 8.42 1.46 0.45
C TRP A 91 8.75 1.38 1.95
N PRO A 92 9.76 0.59 2.39
CA PRO A 92 10.10 0.52 3.81
C PRO A 92 10.54 1.88 4.37
N PHE A 93 11.27 2.68 3.57
CA PHE A 93 11.69 4.01 3.99
C PHE A 93 10.49 4.96 4.13
N ARG A 94 9.60 5.03 3.13
CA ARG A 94 8.38 5.84 3.22
C ARG A 94 7.50 5.47 4.40
N ARG A 95 7.42 4.17 4.71
CA ARG A 95 6.71 3.69 5.90
C ARG A 95 7.35 4.23 7.18
N HIS A 96 8.68 4.14 7.30
CA HIS A 96 9.42 4.66 8.45
C HIS A 96 9.20 6.16 8.64
N VAL A 97 9.27 6.97 7.58
CA VAL A 97 9.00 8.43 7.61
C VAL A 97 7.62 8.73 8.20
N MET A 98 6.59 7.95 7.83
CA MET A 98 5.23 8.12 8.35
C MET A 98 5.07 7.64 9.79
N GLU A 99 5.67 6.51 10.15
CA GLU A 99 5.62 5.99 11.51
C GLU A 99 6.32 6.92 12.51
N ARG A 100 7.41 7.58 12.11
CA ARG A 100 8.06 8.64 12.91
C ARG A 100 7.17 9.85 13.18
N ARG A 101 6.17 10.07 12.33
CA ARG A 101 5.16 11.14 12.47
C ARG A 101 3.87 10.64 13.12
N ASP A 102 3.91 9.47 13.77
CA ASP A 102 2.77 8.82 14.44
C ASP A 102 1.60 8.47 13.49
N ILE A 103 1.92 8.24 12.21
CA ILE A 103 0.95 7.81 11.20
C ILE A 103 1.26 6.36 10.84
N GLY A 104 0.67 5.42 11.59
CA GLY A 104 0.82 3.99 11.31
C GLY A 104 0.02 3.51 10.09
N MET A 105 0.63 2.65 9.28
CA MET A 105 0.03 2.15 8.02
C MET A 105 -1.29 1.41 8.21
N ASP A 106 -1.35 0.46 9.16
CA ASP A 106 -2.54 -0.37 9.37
C ASP A 106 -3.72 0.48 9.84
N GLU A 107 -3.52 1.35 10.83
CA GLU A 107 -4.57 2.25 11.32
C GLU A 107 -5.00 3.26 10.27
N TYR A 108 -4.09 3.76 9.43
CA TYR A 108 -4.43 4.61 8.30
C TYR A 108 -5.32 3.88 7.28
N ILE A 109 -4.91 2.68 6.85
CA ILE A 109 -5.66 1.90 5.84
C ILE A 109 -7.02 1.48 6.39
N LYS A 110 -7.07 1.01 7.64
CA LYS A 110 -8.31 0.61 8.32
C LYS A 110 -9.35 1.72 8.37
N ARG A 111 -8.93 2.99 8.50
CA ARG A 111 -9.85 4.15 8.44
C ARG A 111 -10.43 4.41 7.06
N LEU A 112 -9.76 3.96 6.00
CA LEU A 112 -10.21 4.12 4.61
C LEU A 112 -11.09 2.95 4.14
N LEU A 113 -10.88 1.76 4.69
CA LEU A 113 -11.64 0.57 4.35
C LEU A 113 -12.95 0.48 5.13
N ARG A 114 -13.92 -0.21 4.56
CA ARG A 114 -15.10 -0.66 5.30
C ARG A 114 -14.66 -1.71 6.33
N PRO A 115 -15.29 -1.76 7.53
CA PRO A 115 -14.90 -2.71 8.57
C PRO A 115 -14.85 -4.17 8.10
N ALA A 116 -15.87 -4.64 7.36
CA ALA A 116 -15.91 -6.00 6.84
C ALA A 116 -14.78 -6.30 5.83
N ASP A 117 -14.38 -5.31 5.03
CA ASP A 117 -13.28 -5.47 4.07
C ASP A 117 -11.93 -5.53 4.79
N TRP A 118 -11.75 -4.78 5.88
CA TRP A 118 -10.56 -4.87 6.74
C TRP A 118 -10.43 -6.26 7.38
N GLU A 119 -11.52 -6.79 7.91
CA GLU A 119 -11.57 -8.14 8.50
C GLU A 119 -11.22 -9.20 7.46
N LYS A 120 -11.89 -9.18 6.30
CA LYS A 120 -11.64 -10.11 5.20
C LYS A 120 -10.18 -10.03 4.69
N TRP A 121 -9.61 -8.83 4.60
CA TRP A 121 -8.21 -8.68 4.20
C TRP A 121 -7.24 -9.29 5.22
N ASN A 122 -7.53 -9.18 6.51
CA ASN A 122 -6.71 -9.81 7.54
C ASN A 122 -6.82 -11.34 7.54
N GLU A 123 -7.95 -11.91 7.11
CA GLU A 123 -8.07 -13.35 6.89
C GLU A 123 -7.15 -13.81 5.75
N TYR A 124 -7.17 -13.10 4.61
CA TYR A 124 -6.26 -13.41 3.49
C TYR A 124 -4.78 -13.32 3.88
N LYS A 125 -4.38 -12.29 4.65
CA LYS A 125 -2.99 -12.15 5.11
C LYS A 125 -2.55 -13.30 6.02
N LYS A 126 -3.46 -13.88 6.80
CA LYS A 126 -3.14 -15.03 7.67
C LYS A 126 -3.00 -16.31 6.85
N SER A 127 -3.91 -16.55 5.91
CA SER A 127 -3.85 -17.74 5.06
C SER A 127 -2.61 -17.80 4.17
N ASP A 128 -2.04 -16.64 3.78
CA ASP A 128 -0.80 -16.56 2.98
C ASP A 128 0.47 -16.67 3.86
N GLY A 129 0.36 -16.41 5.16
CA GLY A 129 1.46 -16.46 6.13
C GLY A 129 1.62 -17.81 6.84
N ASP A 130 0.63 -18.70 6.75
CA ASP A 130 0.68 -20.05 7.36
C ASP A 130 1.39 -21.09 6.47
N ASP A 131 1.81 -20.72 5.26
CA ASP A 131 2.53 -21.56 4.28
C ASP A 131 4.05 -21.24 4.15
N GLN A 132 4.66 -20.53 5.11
CA GLN A 132 6.11 -20.24 5.13
C GLN A 132 6.83 -20.76 6.38
#